data_AF-A0A6M0J357-F1
#
_entry.id   AF-A0A6M0J357-F1
#
_cell.length_a   1.000
_cell.length_b   1.000
_cell.length_c   1.000
_cell.angle_alpha   90.00
_cell.angle_beta   90.00
_cell.angle_gamma   90.00
#
_symmetry.space_group_name_H-M   'P 1'
#
loop_
_entity.id
_entity.type
_entity.pdbx_description
1 polymer ?
#
loop_
_entity_poly.entity_id
_entity_poly.type
_entity_poly.pdbx_seq_one_letter_code
_entity_poly.pdbx_strand_id
1 'polypeptide(L)' 'MPMRNRIKEFVDSRGMSVYQFWQETGISRTTAYNLYNHSAQYPARDVMDAICTRYNIQPDILLKWIPAQEPKNGN' A
#
# COMPACT_ATOMS: atom_id res chain seq x y z
N MET A 1 -2.73 -15.46 8.13
CA MET A 1 -3.53 -14.49 7.37
C MET A 1 -3.19 -13.08 7.84
N PRO A 2 -2.42 -12.33 7.05
CA PRO A 2 -1.81 -11.10 7.53
C PRO A 2 -2.54 -9.84 7.05
N MET A 3 -2.21 -8.74 7.72
CA MET A 3 -2.32 -7.38 7.18
C MET A 3 -1.74 -7.33 5.75
N ARG A 4 -2.15 -6.34 4.97
CA ARG A 4 -1.61 -6.04 3.64
C ARG A 4 -1.54 -4.54 3.43
N ASN A 5 -0.53 -4.11 2.69
CA ASN A 5 -0.55 -2.75 2.15
C ASN A 5 -1.56 -2.66 1.00
N ARG A 6 -2.03 -1.44 0.74
CA ARG A 6 -2.98 -1.08 -0.33
C ARG A 6 -2.40 -0.05 -1.29
N ILE A 7 -1.07 0.04 -1.41
CA ILE A 7 -0.43 1.07 -2.23
C ILE A 7 -0.88 0.96 -3.69
N LYS A 8 -0.98 -0.26 -4.24
CA LYS A 8 -1.50 -0.46 -5.60
C LYS A 8 -2.92 0.08 -5.77
N GLU A 9 -3.83 -0.32 -4.88
CA GLU A 9 -5.23 0.14 -4.93
C GLU A 9 -5.32 1.66 -4.83
N PHE A 10 -4.55 2.25 -3.91
CA PHE A 10 -4.49 3.69 -3.72
C PHE A 10 -4.00 4.43 -4.98
N VAL A 11 -2.87 3.99 -5.54
CA VAL A 11 -2.26 4.59 -6.75
C VAL A 11 -3.18 4.44 -7.96
N ASP A 12 -3.72 3.24 -8.18
CA ASP A 12 -4.60 2.94 -9.30
C ASP A 12 -5.93 3.71 -9.20
N SER A 13 -6.50 3.85 -7.99
CA SER A 13 -7.76 4.59 -7.77
C SER A 13 -7.67 6.08 -8.10
N ARG A 14 -6.45 6.62 -8.10
CA ARG A 14 -6.15 8.02 -8.46
C ARG A 14 -5.77 8.17 -9.94
N GLY A 15 -5.78 7.09 -10.73
CA GLY A 15 -5.37 7.11 -12.13
C GLY A 15 -3.87 7.41 -12.31
N MET A 16 -3.05 7.18 -11.29
CA MET A 16 -1.63 7.44 -11.32
C MET A 16 -0.85 6.17 -11.70
N SER A 17 0.29 6.34 -12.35
CA SER A 17 1.28 5.29 -12.51
C SER A 17 2.16 5.16 -11.25
N VAL A 18 2.73 3.98 -11.01
CA VAL A 18 3.75 3.78 -9.96
C VAL A 18 4.97 4.70 -10.15
N TYR A 19 5.27 5.08 -11.40
CA TYR A 19 6.31 6.05 -11.71
C TYR A 19 5.98 7.45 -11.16
N GLN A 20 4.76 7.95 -11.40
CA GLN A 20 4.30 9.23 -10.82
C GLN A 20 4.28 9.15 -9.29
N PHE A 21 3.76 8.07 -8.72
CA PHE A 21 3.75 7.86 -7.28
C PHE A 21 5.15 7.96 -6.67
N TRP A 22 6.14 7.32 -7.29
CA TRP A 22 7.54 7.39 -6.86
C TRP A 22 8.08 8.83 -6.94
N GLN A 23 7.91 9.51 -8.08
CA GLN A 23 8.39 10.87 -8.28
C GLN A 23 7.77 11.85 -7.27
N GLU A 24 6.47 11.72 -7.00
CA GLU A 24 5.74 12.62 -6.11
C GLU A 24 6.07 12.41 -4.62
N THR A 25 6.29 11.17 -4.20
CA THR A 25 6.54 10.85 -2.79
C THR A 25 8.01 11.00 -2.37
N GLY A 26 8.94 11.02 -3.34
CA GLY A 26 10.37 11.17 -3.07
C GLY A 26 11.02 9.96 -2.39
N ILE A 27 10.29 8.85 -2.21
CA ILE A 27 10.84 7.62 -1.64
C ILE A 27 11.76 6.92 -2.64
N SER A 28 12.54 5.93 -2.20
CA SER A 28 13.40 5.18 -3.13
C SER A 28 12.57 4.49 -4.22
N ARG A 29 13.09 4.46 -5.45
CA ARG A 29 12.41 3.80 -6.58
C ARG A 29 12.11 2.34 -6.27
N THR A 30 13.09 1.63 -5.70
CA THR A 30 12.93 0.22 -5.31
C THR A 30 11.81 0.06 -4.29
N THR A 31 11.76 0.92 -3.26
CA THR A 31 10.69 0.92 -2.26
C THR A 31 9.32 1.16 -2.89
N ALA A 32 9.20 2.14 -3.79
CA ALA A 32 7.93 2.45 -4.44
C ALA A 32 7.38 1.27 -5.26
N TYR A 33 8.23 0.67 -6.10
CA TYR A 33 7.84 -0.47 -6.93
C TYR A 33 7.57 -1.72 -6.08
N ASN A 34 8.35 -1.93 -5.02
CA ASN A 34 8.16 -3.08 -4.15
C ASN A 34 6.83 -2.99 -3.39
N LEU A 35 6.52 -1.84 -2.81
CA LEU A 35 5.25 -1.62 -2.10
C LEU A 35 4.05 -1.74 -3.04
N TYR A 36 4.17 -1.22 -4.26
CA TYR A 36 3.11 -1.31 -5.27
C TYR A 36 2.89 -2.75 -5.74
N ASN A 37 3.96 -3.53 -6.02
CA ASN A 37 3.82 -4.88 -6.57
C ASN A 37 3.60 -5.96 -5.51
N HIS A 38 4.01 -5.75 -4.27
CA HIS A 38 3.99 -6.76 -3.21
C HIS A 38 3.17 -6.31 -2.00
N SER A 39 1.88 -6.65 -2.00
CA SER A 39 0.93 -6.31 -0.92
C SER A 39 1.32 -6.82 0.48
N ALA A 40 2.24 -7.78 0.58
CA ALA A 40 2.74 -8.31 1.85
C ALA A 40 3.89 -7.49 2.46
N GLN A 41 4.50 -6.58 1.68
CA GLN A 41 5.52 -5.67 2.20
C GLN A 41 4.85 -4.45 2.84
N TYR A 42 5.45 -3.94 3.91
CA TYR A 42 4.92 -2.77 4.61
C TYR A 42 5.86 -1.58 4.44
N PRO A 43 5.33 -0.37 4.27
CA PRO A 43 6.14 0.82 4.36
C PRO A 43 6.73 0.92 5.77
N ALA A 44 8.02 1.23 5.86
CA ALA A 44 8.64 1.66 7.11
C ALA A 44 8.01 3.00 7.55
N ARG A 45 8.26 3.42 8.81
CA ARG A 45 7.63 4.60 9.39
C ARG A 45 7.87 5.88 8.57
N ASP A 46 9.10 6.11 8.15
CA ASP A 46 9.53 7.25 7.33
C ASP A 46 8.89 7.24 5.94
N VAL A 47 8.80 6.06 5.31
CA VAL A 47 8.12 5.87 4.04
C VAL A 47 6.62 6.13 4.16
N MET A 48 5.99 5.64 5.23
CA MET A 48 4.58 5.89 5.52
C MET A 48 4.34 7.40 5.71
N ASP A 49 5.19 8.06 6.49
CA ASP A 49 5.10 9.50 6.74
C ASP A 49 5.24 10.33 5.46
N ALA A 50 6.18 9.96 4.59
CA ALA A 50 6.34 10.61 3.28
C ALA A 50 5.09 10.48 2.40
N ILE A 51 4.48 9.29 2.34
CA ILE A 51 3.26 9.05 1.55
C ILE A 51 2.08 9.82 2.15
N CYS A 52 1.87 9.72 3.47
CA CYS A 52 0.79 10.40 4.18
C CYS A 52 0.89 11.92 4.04
N THR A 53 2.09 12.48 4.21
CA THR A 53 2.35 13.91 4.04
C THR A 53 2.11 14.36 2.61
N ARG A 54 2.63 13.63 1.62
CA ARG A 54 2.49 14.01 0.20
C ARG A 54 1.04 14.08 -0.26
N TYR A 55 0.23 13.09 0.12
CA TYR A 55 -1.16 12.98 -0.34
C TYR A 55 -2.19 13.50 0.67
N ASN A 56 -1.74 13.99 1.83
CA ASN A 56 -2.55 14.45 2.95
C ASN A 56 -3.62 13.42 3.35
N ILE A 57 -3.18 12.20 3.65
CA ILE A 57 -4.03 11.06 4.02
C ILE A 57 -3.59 10.42 5.33
N GLN A 58 -4.51 9.69 5.95
CA GLN A 58 -4.25 8.86 7.12
C GLN A 58 -3.67 7.49 6.71
N PRO A 59 -2.84 6.84 7.56
CA PRO A 59 -2.17 5.58 7.22
C PRO A 59 -3.10 4.38 7.10
N ASP A 60 -4.29 4.41 7.72
CA ASP A 60 -5.31 3.36 7.61
C ASP A 60 -5.83 3.19 6.17
N ILE A 61 -5.80 4.25 5.36
CA ILE A 61 -6.12 4.20 3.92
C ILE A 61 -5.16 3.26 3.18
N LEU A 62 -3.91 3.16 3.63
CA LEU A 62 -2.83 2.43 2.96
C LEU A 62 -2.65 1.00 3.49
N LEU A 63 -3.42 0.59 4.50
CA LEU A 63 -3.35 -0.73 5.12
C LEU A 63 -4.73 -1.39 5.14
N LYS A 64 -4.77 -2.73 5.05
CA LYS A 64 -5.97 -3.52 5.32
C LYS A 64 -5.62 -4.77 6.09
N TRP A 65 -6.48 -5.13 7.01
CA TRP A 65 -6.51 -6.48 7.57
C TRP A 65 -7.39 -7.38 6.70
N ILE A 66 -6.97 -8.62 6.48
CA ILE A 66 -7.76 -9.61 5.76
C ILE A 66 -8.06 -10.78 6.69
N PRO A 67 -9.34 -11.07 6.99
CA PRO A 67 -9.71 -12.21 7.81
C PRO A 67 -9.27 -13.52 7.15
N ALA A 68 -8.93 -14.50 8.00
CA ALA A 68 -8.90 -15.89 7.60
C ALA A 68 -10.24 -16.27 6.99
N GLN A 69 -10.27 -16.82 5.77
CA GLN A 69 -11.50 -17.51 5.38
C GLN A 69 -11.74 -18.65 6.38
N GLU A 70 -12.90 -18.68 7.02
CA GLU A 70 -13.35 -19.90 7.69
C GLU A 70 -13.39 -21.02 6.64
N PRO A 71 -12.94 -22.24 6.97
CA PRO A 71 -13.12 -23.36 6.07
C PRO A 71 -14.61 -23.45 5.73
N LYS A 72 -14.93 -23.47 4.44
CA LYS A 72 -16.27 -23.80 3.99
C LYS A 72 -16.57 -25.20 4.53
N ASN A 73 -17.33 -25.30 5.62
CA ASN A 73 -17.99 -26.55 5.98
C ASN A 73 -18.96 -26.83 4.83
N GLY A 74 -18.52 -27.70 3.91
CA GLY A 74 -19.36 -28.25 2.87
C GLY A 74 -20.54 -28.94 3.54
N ASN A 75 -21.73 -28.51 3.14
CA ASN A 75 -23.01 -29.08 3.52
C ASN A 75 -23.31 -30.29 2.63
#